data_AF-A0A9C7UJ34-F1
#
_entry.id   AF-A0A9C7UJ34-F1
#
_cell.length_a   1.000
_cell.length_b   1.000
_cell.length_c   1.000
_cell.angle_alpha   90.00
_cell.angle_beta   90.00
_cell.angle_gamma   90.00
#
_symmetry.space_group_name_H-M   'P 1'
#
loop_
_entity.id
_entity.type
_entity.pdbx_description
1 polymer ?
#
loop_
_entity_poly.entity_id
_entity_poly.type
_entity_poly.pdbx_seq_one_letter_code
_entity_poly.pdbx_strand_id
1 'polypeptide(L)' 'MTPPSRAVAWAVSAEKELRKIPFFVRGKARRNTEHFAQEQGLSVIDVETLYEAKAHFSR' A
#
# COMPACT_ATOMS: atom_id res chain seq x y z
N MET A 1 11.21 -20.94 12.91
CA MET A 1 9.89 -20.30 13.07
C MET A 1 9.93 -19.02 12.26
N THR A 2 9.33 -19.00 11.07
CA THR A 2 9.26 -17.78 10.25
C THR A 2 8.27 -16.83 10.93
N PRO A 3 8.62 -15.59 11.27
CA PRO A 3 7.64 -14.65 11.80
C PRO A 3 6.54 -14.47 10.74
N PRO A 4 5.26 -14.41 11.13
CA PRO A 4 4.21 -14.04 10.19
C PRO A 4 4.60 -12.68 9.60
N SER A 5 4.58 -12.57 8.27
CA SER A 5 4.68 -11.28 7.61
C SER A 5 3.65 -10.36 8.28
N ARG A 6 4.11 -9.25 8.86
CA ARG A 6 3.22 -8.24 9.46
C ARG A 6 2.36 -7.68 8.33
N ALA A 7 1.21 -8.30 8.11
CA ALA A 7 0.25 -7.87 7.11
C ALA A 7 -0.23 -6.48 7.52
N VAL A 8 0.10 -5.49 6.69
CA VAL A 8 -0.38 -4.12 6.90
C VAL A 8 -1.85 -4.08 6.52
N ALA A 9 -2.69 -3.55 7.42
CA ALA A 9 -4.12 -3.45 7.17
C ALA A 9 -4.40 -2.30 6.19
N TRP A 10 -5.43 -2.45 5.35
CA TRP A 10 -5.88 -1.38 4.47
C TRP A 10 -7.10 -0.68 5.08
N ALA A 11 -7.09 0.66 5.11
CA ALA A 11 -8.27 1.43 5.42
C ALA A 11 -9.29 1.32 4.26
N VAL A 12 -10.58 1.36 4.58
CA VAL A 12 -11.66 1.30 3.59
C VAL A 12 -11.55 2.44 2.57
N SER A 13 -11.11 3.63 3.01
CA SER A 13 -10.80 4.79 2.17
C SER A 13 -9.69 4.47 1.16
N ALA A 14 -8.58 3.91 1.63
CA ALA A 14 -7.45 3.52 0.80
C ALA A 14 -7.81 2.41 -0.20
N GLU A 15 -8.60 1.42 0.19
CA GLU A 15 -9.07 0.38 -0.72
C GLU A 15 -9.96 0.93 -1.84
N LYS A 16 -10.86 1.87 -1.51
CA LYS A 16 -11.68 2.56 -2.51
C LYS A 16 -10.81 3.35 -3.49
N GLU A 17 -9.76 3.98 -2.98
CA GLU A 17 -8.87 4.81 -3.79
C GLU A 17 -7.95 3.95 -4.68
N LEU A 18 -7.45 2.84 -4.15
CA LEU A 18 -6.74 1.80 -4.91
C LEU A 18 -7.58 1.24 -6.06
N ARG A 19 -8.91 1.13 -5.90
CA ARG A 19 -9.81 0.64 -6.97
C ARG A 19 -9.90 1.61 -8.15
N LYS A 20 -9.62 2.91 -7.98
CA LYS A 20 -9.55 3.87 -9.09
C LYS A 20 -8.33 3.64 -9.98
N ILE A 21 -7.30 2.94 -9.48
CA ILE A 21 -6.13 2.55 -10.27
C ILE A 21 -6.54 1.46 -11.28
N PRO A 22 -6.15 1.58 -12.56
CA PRO A 22 -6.44 0.56 -13.58
C PRO A 22 -5.94 -0.83 -13.18
N PHE A 23 -6.72 -1.87 -13.48
CA PHE A 23 -6.46 -3.22 -12.95
C PHE A 23 -5.07 -3.77 -13.30
N PHE A 24 -4.56 -3.46 -14.50
CA PHE A 24 -3.26 -3.92 -15.00
C PHE A 24 -2.06 -3.34 -14.23
N VAL A 25 -2.23 -2.22 -13.52
CA VAL A 25 -1.21 -1.63 -12.63
C VAL A 25 -1.57 -1.70 -11.15
N ARG A 26 -2.84 -1.99 -10.80
CA ARG A 26 -3.34 -2.02 -9.42
C ARG A 26 -2.57 -2.99 -8.53
N GLY A 27 -2.23 -4.18 -9.02
CA GLY A 27 -1.47 -5.18 -8.26
C GLY A 27 -0.07 -4.68 -7.86
N LYS A 28 0.61 -3.96 -8.77
CA LYS A 28 1.90 -3.33 -8.49
C LYS A 28 1.74 -2.18 -7.49
N ALA A 29 0.74 -1.32 -7.69
CA ALA A 29 0.45 -0.23 -6.77
C ALA A 29 0.22 -0.74 -5.34
N ARG A 30 -0.60 -1.78 -5.17
CA ARG A 30 -0.88 -2.40 -3.87
C ARG A 30 0.40 -2.87 -3.17
N ARG A 31 1.24 -3.66 -3.86
CA ARG A 31 2.48 -4.20 -3.29
C ARG A 31 3.47 -3.10 -2.92
N ASN A 32 3.58 -2.08 -3.75
CA ASN A 32 4.44 -0.93 -3.48
C ASN A 32 3.99 -0.16 -2.23
N THR A 33 2.68 0.03 -2.04
CA THR A 33 2.15 0.67 -0.84
C THR A 33 2.31 -0.20 0.40
N GLU A 34 2.10 -1.50 0.29
CA GLU A 34 2.34 -2.45 1.39
C GLU A 34 3.82 -2.45 1.80
N HIS A 35 4.74 -2.43 0.84
CA HIS A 35 6.17 -2.33 1.09
C HIS A 35 6.54 -1.01 1.77
N PHE A 36 6.08 0.12 1.20
CA PHE A 36 6.30 1.45 1.77
C PHE A 36 5.81 1.52 3.21
N ALA A 37 4.61 1.03 3.49
CA ALA A 37 4.06 1.03 4.83
C ALA A 37 4.88 0.16 5.81
N GLN A 38 5.37 -1.01 5.37
CA GLN A 38 6.25 -1.83 6.19
C GLN A 38 7.59 -1.13 6.49
N GLU A 39 8.19 -0.46 5.51
CA GLU A 39 9.42 0.32 5.69
C GLU A 39 9.24 1.50 6.64
N GLN A 40 8.08 2.16 6.59
CA GLN A 40 7.71 3.23 7.52
C GLN A 40 7.24 2.71 8.90
N GLY A 41 7.15 1.39 9.10
CA GLY A 41 6.64 0.79 10.34
C GLY A 41 5.14 1.02 10.57
N LEU A 42 4.39 1.36 9.53
CA LEU A 42 2.95 1.58 9.58
C LEU A 42 2.20 0.25 9.65
N SER A 43 1.17 0.21 10.51
CA SER A 43 0.29 -0.96 10.64
C SER A 43 -0.99 -0.84 9.79
N VAL A 44 -1.31 0.37 9.32
CA VAL A 44 -2.50 0.67 8.51
C VAL A 44 -2.10 1.57 7.34
N ILE A 45 -2.62 1.26 6.15
CA ILE A 45 -2.51 2.05 4.93
C ILE A 45 -3.77 2.90 4.79
N ASP A 46 -3.65 4.22 4.93
CA ASP A 46 -4.68 5.17 4.53
C ASP A 46 -4.38 5.74 3.13
N VAL A 47 -5.27 6.59 2.65
CA VAL A 47 -5.18 7.29 1.36
C VAL A 47 -3.90 8.11 1.25
N GLU A 48 -3.46 8.74 2.34
CA GLU A 48 -2.20 9.50 2.39
C GLU A 48 -1.01 8.59 2.10
N THR A 49 -0.88 7.48 2.84
CA THR A 49 0.18 6.48 2.64
C THR A 49 0.17 5.91 1.21
N LEU A 50 -1.00 5.71 0.61
CA LEU A 50 -1.13 5.29 -0.79
C LEU A 50 -0.53 6.32 -1.75
N TYR A 51 -0.79 7.62 -1.53
CA TYR A 51 -0.24 8.69 -2.36
C TYR A 51 1.26 8.88 -2.14
N GLU A 52 1.74 8.81 -0.90
CA GLU A 52 3.18 8.87 -0.58
C GLU A 52 3.94 7.71 -1.24
N ALA A 53 3.43 6.49 -1.12
CA ALA A 53 4.00 5.33 -1.79
C ALA A 53 4.02 5.51 -3.31
N LYS A 54 2.94 6.03 -3.90
CA LYS A 54 2.90 6.32 -5.34
C LYS A 54 4.02 7.29 -5.74
N ALA A 55 4.24 8.37 -4.97
CA ALA A 55 5.29 9.34 -5.23
C ALA A 55 6.71 8.76 -5.02
N HIS A 56 6.88 7.86 -4.04
CA HIS A 56 8.14 7.15 -3.79
C HIS A 56 8.53 6.23 -4.96
N PHE A 57 7.55 5.51 -5.54
CA PHE A 57 7.77 4.51 -6.58
C PHE A 57 7.54 5.01 -8.02
N SER A 58 7.20 6.28 -8.24
CA SER A 58 6.99 6.86 -9.58
C SER A 58 8.29 7.26 -10.30
N ARG A 59 9.42 6.66 -9.92
CA ARG A 59 10.74 6.93 -10.51
C ARG A 59 11.07 5.96 -11.64
#